data_AF-A0A7V8FRE6-F1
#
_entry.id   AF-A0A7V8FRE6-F1
#
_cell.length_a   1.000
_cell.length_b   1.000
_cell.length_c   1.000
_cell.angle_alpha   90.00
_cell.angle_beta   90.00
_cell.angle_gamma   90.00
#
_symmetry.space_group_name_H-M   'P 1'
#
loop_
_entity.id
_entity.type
_entity.pdbx_description
1 polymer ?
#
loop_
_entity_poly.entity_id
_entity_poly.type
_entity_poly.pdbx_seq_one_letter_code
_entity_poly.pdbx_strand_id
1 'polypeptide(L)'
;MDQGKGSGRLSDHESGLEQDLQRLLDDPRYDGHPLHGALSQLWAQYRALAVRTEQAVSGLAPGHAGAVDEQLARQLRQFQKLARISDRYQAMMRDLNAALTQASTHDVLTRLPNRRLLIDKLKEETARSRRTLEPFAVAMLDLDGFKTVNDDYGHEAGDAVLAQAARTLKAQLRDNDVCGRWGG
;
A
#
# COMPACT_ATOMS: atom_id res chain seq x y z
N MET A 1 -23.19 15.80 15.11
CA MET A 1 -22.70 17.11 15.59
C MET A 1 -23.37 17.36 16.92
N ASP A 2 -22.69 17.01 18.01
CA ASP A 2 -23.13 17.33 19.37
C ASP A 2 -21.88 17.77 20.13
N GLN A 3 -21.76 19.07 20.37
CA GLN A 3 -20.62 19.72 21.00
C GLN A 3 -21.17 20.73 22.03
N GLY A 4 -20.73 20.59 23.27
CA GLY A 4 -20.34 21.73 24.09
C GLY A 4 -21.43 22.56 24.78
N LYS A 5 -22.32 21.95 25.59
CA LYS A 5 -23.19 22.71 26.51
C LYS A 5 -22.87 22.57 28.01
N GLY A 6 -21.78 21.91 28.39
CA GLY A 6 -21.44 21.67 29.80
C GLY A 6 -20.49 22.68 30.47
N SER A 7 -19.67 23.42 29.71
CA SER A 7 -18.50 24.11 30.29
C SER A 7 -18.76 25.51 30.86
N GLY A 8 -19.81 26.22 30.43
CA GLY A 8 -20.01 27.63 30.78
C GLY A 8 -20.67 27.89 32.14
N ARG A 9 -21.35 26.90 32.75
CA ARG A 9 -22.02 27.09 34.05
C ARG A 9 -21.09 26.90 35.25
N LEU A 10 -19.97 26.20 35.09
CA LEU A 10 -19.03 25.92 36.18
C LEU A 10 -18.07 27.10 36.42
N SER A 11 -17.58 27.74 35.36
CA SER A 11 -16.66 28.90 35.44
C SER A 11 -17.25 30.12 36.15
N ASP A 12 -18.55 30.36 35.97
CA ASP A 12 -19.23 31.53 36.56
C ASP A 12 -19.44 31.36 38.08
N HIS A 13 -19.68 30.12 38.53
CA HIS A 13 -19.83 29.81 39.96
C HIS A 13 -18.48 29.82 40.71
N GLU A 14 -17.40 29.34 40.08
CA GLU A 14 -16.05 29.42 40.64
C GLU A 14 -15.60 30.89 40.80
N SER A 15 -15.82 31.71 39.76
CA SER A 15 -15.44 33.13 39.78
C SER A 15 -16.14 33.95 40.87
N GLY A 16 -17.39 33.61 41.22
CA GLY A 16 -18.12 34.27 42.30
C GLY A 16 -17.60 33.91 43.69
N LEU A 17 -17.28 32.63 43.91
CA LEU A 17 -16.76 32.13 45.18
C LEU A 17 -15.37 32.68 45.50
N GLU A 18 -14.52 32.83 44.47
CA GLU A 18 -13.20 33.45 44.60
C GLU A 18 -13.29 34.92 45.04
N GLN A 19 -14.23 35.68 44.49
CA GLN A 19 -14.44 37.09 44.85
C GLN A 19 -14.94 37.22 46.28
N ASP A 20 -15.85 36.34 46.72
CA ASP A 20 -16.37 36.35 48.08
C ASP A 20 -15.30 35.95 49.10
N LEU A 21 -14.45 34.96 48.79
CA LEU A 21 -13.30 34.57 49.61
C LEU A 21 -12.28 35.70 49.75
N GLN A 22 -11.94 36.38 48.64
CA GLN A 22 -11.04 37.54 48.68
C GLN A 22 -11.61 38.66 49.56
N ARG A 23 -12.91 39.00 49.41
CA ARG A 23 -13.55 40.03 50.25
C ARG A 23 -13.53 39.67 51.74
N LEU A 24 -13.72 38.41 52.10
CA LEU A 24 -13.68 37.97 53.50
C LEU A 24 -12.26 37.95 54.09
N LEU A 25 -11.25 37.65 53.27
CA LEU A 25 -9.84 37.74 53.67
C LEU A 25 -9.34 39.19 53.78
N ASP A 26 -9.90 40.12 53.00
CA ASP A 26 -9.54 41.54 53.05
C ASP A 26 -10.30 42.33 54.14
N ASP A 27 -11.27 41.72 54.81
CA ASP A 27 -12.09 42.36 55.84
C ASP A 27 -11.38 42.35 57.21
N PRO A 28 -11.01 43.52 57.76
CA PRO A 28 -10.21 43.64 59.00
C PRO A 28 -10.89 43.03 60.23
N ARG A 29 -12.20 42.78 60.18
CA ARG A 29 -12.96 42.16 61.26
C ARG A 29 -12.51 40.72 61.53
N TYR A 30 -11.85 40.07 60.57
CA TYR A 30 -11.40 38.68 60.68
C TYR A 30 -9.90 38.51 60.96
N ASP A 31 -9.13 39.59 61.13
CA ASP A 31 -7.67 39.53 61.36
C ASP A 31 -7.29 38.75 62.62
N GLY A 32 -8.14 38.77 63.65
CA GLY A 32 -7.94 38.03 64.90
C GLY A 32 -8.39 36.57 64.86
N HIS A 33 -8.95 36.10 63.74
CA HIS A 33 -9.49 34.74 63.65
C HIS A 33 -8.34 33.72 63.47
N PRO A 34 -8.29 32.62 64.25
CA PRO A 34 -7.16 31.68 64.25
C PRO A 34 -6.91 31.01 62.90
N LEU A 35 -7.93 30.95 62.03
CA LEU A 35 -7.80 30.38 60.69
C LEU A 35 -7.44 31.39 59.59
N HIS A 36 -7.50 32.70 59.87
CA HIS A 36 -7.31 33.74 58.85
C HIS A 36 -5.93 33.63 58.19
N GLY A 37 -4.86 33.53 58.99
CA GLY A 37 -3.49 33.44 58.46
C GLY A 37 -3.25 32.21 57.57
N ALA A 38 -3.76 31.04 57.99
CA ALA A 38 -3.64 29.81 57.20
C ALA A 38 -4.44 29.87 55.89
N LEU A 39 -5.65 30.45 55.93
CA LEU A 39 -6.50 30.59 54.76
C LEU A 39 -5.93 31.61 53.76
N SER A 40 -5.38 32.72 54.24
CA SER A 40 -4.70 33.72 53.42
C SER A 40 -3.47 33.14 52.70
N GLN A 41 -2.65 32.34 53.40
CA GLN A 41 -1.51 31.65 52.78
C GLN A 41 -1.95 30.62 51.73
N LEU A 42 -2.97 29.82 52.02
CA LEU A 42 -3.51 28.84 51.07
C LEU A 42 -4.08 29.52 49.83
N TRP A 43 -4.81 30.63 50.01
CA TRP A 43 -5.38 31.42 48.94
C TRP A 43 -4.32 32.05 48.04
N ALA A 44 -3.25 32.59 48.63
CA ALA A 44 -2.11 33.12 47.88
C ALA A 44 -1.41 32.03 47.04
N GLN A 45 -1.27 30.81 47.58
CA GLN A 45 -0.71 29.67 46.85
C GLN A 45 -1.60 29.24 45.68
N TYR A 46 -2.92 29.16 45.91
CA TYR A 46 -3.90 28.84 44.86
C TYR A 46 -3.84 29.87 43.72
N ARG A 47 -3.86 31.17 44.04
CA ARG A 47 -3.74 32.25 43.05
C ARG A 47 -2.43 32.18 42.26
N ALA A 48 -1.31 31.90 42.93
CA ALA A 48 -0.02 31.74 42.26
C ALA A 48 0.00 30.53 41.31
N LEU A 49 -0.68 29.43 41.65
CA LEU A 49 -0.80 28.25 40.80
C LEU A 49 -1.68 28.56 39.58
N ALA A 50 -2.84 29.20 39.77
CA ALA A 50 -3.76 29.57 38.70
C ALA A 50 -3.08 30.46 37.64
N VAL A 51 -2.34 31.48 38.08
CA VAL A 51 -1.58 32.36 37.18
C VAL A 51 -0.48 31.59 36.44
N ARG A 52 0.22 30.66 37.09
CA ARG A 52 1.24 29.82 36.42
C ARG A 52 0.62 28.89 35.38
N THR A 53 -0.55 28.32 35.66
CA THR A 53 -1.26 27.47 34.69
C THR A 53 -1.77 28.27 33.51
N GLU A 54 -2.34 29.46 33.73
CA GLU A 54 -2.76 30.35 32.65
C GLU A 54 -1.56 30.82 31.81
N GLN A 55 -0.43 31.15 32.44
CA GLN A 55 0.80 31.51 31.74
C GLN A 55 1.40 30.34 30.95
N ALA A 56 1.34 29.11 31.48
CA ALA A 56 1.80 27.91 30.78
C ALA A 56 0.90 27.60 29.57
N VAL A 57 -0.42 27.73 29.72
CA VAL A 57 -1.40 27.54 28.64
C VAL A 57 -1.30 28.67 27.61
N SER A 58 -1.09 29.91 28.03
CA SER A 58 -0.89 31.05 27.13
C SER A 58 0.51 31.03 26.47
N GLY A 59 1.50 30.40 27.10
CA GLY A 59 2.84 30.14 26.54
C GLY A 59 2.88 28.99 25.53
N LEU A 60 1.87 28.10 25.56
CA LEU A 60 1.53 27.17 24.48
C LEU A 60 0.82 27.94 23.35
N ALA A 61 1.53 28.88 22.72
CA ALA A 61 1.01 29.68 21.62
C ALA A 61 0.61 28.80 20.40
N PRO A 62 -0.40 29.21 19.60
CA PRO A 62 -0.91 28.48 18.42
C PRO A 62 0.10 28.18 17.29
N GLY A 63 1.34 28.67 17.38
CA GLY A 63 2.42 28.37 16.45
C GLY A 63 2.93 26.92 16.50
N HIS A 64 2.80 26.22 17.63
CA HIS A 64 3.19 24.80 17.72
C HIS A 64 2.20 23.87 17.00
N ALA A 65 0.91 24.22 16.95
CA ALA A 65 -0.07 23.47 16.17
C ALA A 65 0.22 23.57 14.66
N GLY A 66 0.56 24.76 14.15
CA GLY A 66 0.95 24.96 12.75
C GLY A 66 2.29 24.31 12.37
N ALA A 67 3.29 24.34 13.26
CA ALA A 67 4.57 23.69 13.01
C ALA A 67 4.46 22.14 12.99
N VAL A 68 3.63 21.56 13.87
CA VAL A 68 3.33 20.13 13.87
C VAL A 68 2.52 19.75 12.62
N ASP A 69 1.56 20.57 12.21
CA ASP A 69 0.77 20.33 10.99
C ASP A 69 1.62 20.43 9.71
N GLU A 70 2.54 21.40 9.65
CA GLU A 70 3.47 21.53 8.53
C GLU A 70 4.51 20.39 8.49
N GLN A 71 4.93 19.90 9.66
CA GLN A 71 5.81 18.73 9.75
C GLN A 71 5.09 17.45 9.33
N LEU A 72 3.85 17.25 9.78
CA LEU A 72 3.01 16.12 9.37
C LEU A 72 2.73 16.17 7.86
N ALA A 73 2.41 17.35 7.31
CA ALA A 73 2.21 17.54 5.89
C ALA A 73 3.48 17.25 5.08
N ARG A 74 4.67 17.62 5.59
CA ARG A 74 5.97 17.26 4.99
C ARG A 74 6.19 15.75 4.98
N GLN A 75 5.94 15.07 6.10
CA GLN A 75 6.06 13.62 6.20
C GLN A 75 5.08 12.91 5.26
N LEU A 76 3.82 13.33 5.20
CA LEU A 76 2.82 12.78 4.29
C LEU A 76 3.25 12.94 2.82
N ARG A 77 3.77 14.10 2.42
CA ARG A 77 4.33 14.30 1.06
C ARG A 77 5.51 13.36 0.78
N GLN A 78 6.36 13.12 1.76
CA GLN A 78 7.49 12.19 1.63
C GLN A 78 7.02 10.73 1.49
N PHE A 79 6.05 10.31 2.31
CA PHE A 79 5.43 8.98 2.19
C PHE A 79 4.72 8.80 0.84
N GLN A 80 3.98 9.80 0.37
CA GLN A 80 3.33 9.76 -0.94
C GLN A 80 4.34 9.65 -2.09
N LYS A 81 5.50 10.32 -2.01
CA LYS A 81 6.59 10.17 -2.98
C LYS A 81 7.15 8.75 -2.97
N LEU A 82 7.41 8.20 -1.78
CA LEU A 82 7.93 6.83 -1.62
C LEU A 82 6.94 5.79 -2.15
N ALA A 83 5.64 5.94 -1.84
CA ALA A 83 4.59 5.08 -2.36
C ALA A 83 4.58 5.09 -3.90
N ARG A 84 4.63 6.26 -4.53
CA ARG A 84 4.72 6.38 -6.00
C ARG A 84 5.95 5.69 -6.59
N ILE A 85 7.10 5.81 -5.94
CA ILE A 85 8.34 5.13 -6.39
C ILE A 85 8.16 3.61 -6.26
N SER A 86 7.62 3.15 -5.13
CA SER A 86 7.34 1.74 -4.88
C SER A 86 6.38 1.17 -5.92
N ASP A 87 5.28 1.86 -6.23
CA ASP A 87 4.30 1.41 -7.22
C ASP A 87 4.93 1.26 -8.61
N ARG A 88 5.76 2.21 -9.02
CA ARG A 88 6.52 2.14 -10.28
C ARG A 88 7.51 0.97 -10.28
N TYR A 89 8.22 0.77 -9.18
CA TYR A 89 9.16 -0.35 -9.05
C TYR A 89 8.43 -1.69 -9.12
N GLN A 90 7.27 -1.83 -8.46
CA GLN A 90 6.45 -3.03 -8.53
C GLN A 90 5.87 -3.29 -9.93
N ALA A 91 5.46 -2.23 -10.65
CA ALA A 91 5.05 -2.37 -12.05
C ALA A 91 6.22 -2.87 -12.92
N MET A 92 7.38 -2.23 -12.82
CA MET A 92 8.56 -2.61 -13.59
C MET A 92 9.05 -4.02 -13.28
N MET A 93 9.03 -4.43 -12.00
CA MET A 93 9.36 -5.81 -11.61
C MET A 93 8.37 -6.84 -12.17
N ARG A 94 7.07 -6.51 -12.22
CA ARG A 94 6.08 -7.38 -12.86
C ARG A 94 6.33 -7.52 -14.36
N ASP A 95 6.59 -6.41 -15.05
CA ASP A 95 6.85 -6.43 -16.50
C ASP A 95 8.13 -7.20 -16.82
N LEU A 96 9.19 -7.00 -16.05
CA LEU A 96 10.44 -7.74 -16.21
C LEU A 96 10.25 -9.24 -15.96
N ASN A 97 9.54 -9.60 -14.89
CA ASN A 97 9.21 -11.00 -14.62
C ASN A 97 8.36 -11.61 -15.73
N ALA A 98 7.36 -10.90 -16.25
CA ALA A 98 6.54 -11.37 -17.36
C ALA A 98 7.37 -11.61 -18.62
N ALA A 99 8.27 -10.67 -18.96
CA ALA A 99 9.18 -10.81 -20.09
C ALA A 99 10.15 -11.99 -19.91
N LEU A 100 10.72 -12.15 -18.71
CA LEU A 100 11.58 -13.29 -18.37
C LEU A 100 10.82 -14.60 -18.47
N THR A 101 9.60 -14.68 -17.92
CA THR A 101 8.75 -15.86 -18.05
C THR A 101 8.46 -16.16 -19.51
N GLN A 102 8.11 -15.16 -20.32
CA GLN A 102 7.83 -15.36 -21.74
C GLN A 102 9.06 -15.90 -22.49
N ALA A 103 10.23 -15.29 -22.31
CA ALA A 103 11.49 -15.74 -22.93
C ALA A 103 11.90 -17.15 -22.45
N SER A 104 11.57 -17.48 -21.21
CA SER A 104 11.85 -18.75 -20.56
C SER A 104 10.92 -19.88 -21.04
N THR A 105 9.69 -19.55 -21.44
CA THR A 105 8.61 -20.53 -21.70
C THR A 105 8.16 -20.61 -23.16
N HIS A 106 8.57 -19.67 -24.01
CA HIS A 106 8.19 -19.64 -25.42
C HIS A 106 9.43 -19.68 -26.33
N ASP A 107 9.26 -20.29 -27.50
CA ASP A 107 10.25 -20.29 -28.58
C ASP A 107 10.31 -18.91 -29.25
N VAL A 108 11.52 -18.40 -29.51
CA VAL A 108 11.72 -17.04 -30.01
C VAL A 108 11.24 -16.89 -31.45
N LEU A 109 11.47 -17.91 -32.28
CA LEU A 109 11.13 -17.91 -33.71
C LEU A 109 9.61 -18.03 -33.92
N THR A 110 9.01 -19.06 -33.33
CA THR A 110 7.60 -19.41 -33.58
C THR A 110 6.63 -18.75 -32.60
N ARG A 111 7.11 -18.22 -31.48
CA ARG A 111 6.31 -17.71 -30.34
C ARG A 111 5.37 -18.75 -29.72
N LEU A 112 5.52 -20.02 -30.08
CA LEU A 112 4.80 -21.10 -29.42
C LEU A 112 5.46 -21.44 -28.06
N PRO A 113 4.71 -22.02 -27.11
CA PRO A 113 5.28 -22.75 -25.98
C PRO A 113 6.51 -23.56 -26.38
N ASN A 114 7.60 -23.41 -25.65
CA ASN A 114 8.77 -24.25 -25.85
C ASN A 114 8.58 -25.60 -25.16
N ARG A 115 9.54 -26.52 -25.40
CA ARG A 115 9.54 -27.85 -24.79
C ARG A 115 9.34 -27.84 -23.27
N ARG A 116 9.92 -26.87 -22.55
CA ARG A 116 9.77 -26.80 -21.09
C ARG A 116 8.31 -26.53 -20.70
N LEU A 117 7.69 -25.51 -21.30
CA LEU A 117 6.28 -25.20 -21.02
C LEU A 117 5.36 -26.36 -21.43
N LEU A 118 5.65 -27.05 -22.53
CA LEU A 118 4.91 -28.25 -22.94
C LEU A 118 4.97 -29.36 -21.89
N ILE A 119 6.14 -29.64 -21.32
CA ILE A 119 6.30 -30.65 -20.26
C ILE A 119 5.47 -30.28 -19.03
N ASP A 120 5.48 -29.01 -18.63
CA ASP A 120 4.70 -28.55 -17.48
C ASP A 120 3.19 -28.67 -17.74
N LYS A 121 2.73 -28.31 -18.94
CA LYS A 121 1.34 -28.50 -19.38
C LYS A 121 0.91 -29.96 -19.43
N LEU A 122 1.78 -30.86 -19.91
CA LEU A 122 1.51 -32.29 -19.91
C LEU A 122 1.36 -32.86 -18.49
N LYS A 123 2.15 -32.38 -17.52
CA LYS A 123 1.99 -32.77 -16.11
C LYS A 123 0.65 -32.28 -15.55
N GLU A 124 0.27 -31.04 -15.85
CA GLU A 124 -1.02 -30.45 -15.44
C GLU A 124 -2.20 -31.26 -16.02
N GLU A 125 -2.20 -31.54 -17.32
CA GLU A 125 -3.27 -32.32 -17.97
C GLU A 125 -3.30 -33.77 -17.50
N THR A 126 -2.15 -34.39 -17.24
CA THR A 126 -2.10 -35.73 -16.64
C THR A 126 -2.76 -35.74 -15.25
N ALA A 127 -2.48 -34.74 -14.42
CA ALA A 127 -3.10 -34.63 -13.10
C ALA A 127 -4.60 -34.33 -13.19
N ARG A 128 -5.03 -33.47 -14.12
CA ARG A 128 -6.44 -33.19 -14.40
C ARG A 128 -7.17 -34.46 -14.84
N SER A 129 -6.64 -35.18 -15.83
CA SER A 129 -7.22 -36.41 -16.37
C SER A 129 -7.41 -37.46 -15.27
N ARG A 130 -6.42 -37.64 -14.39
CA ARG A 130 -6.53 -38.54 -13.23
C ARG A 130 -7.66 -38.17 -12.25
N ARG A 131 -7.92 -36.88 -12.04
CA ARG A 131 -8.97 -36.41 -11.12
C ARG A 131 -10.37 -36.43 -11.73
N THR A 132 -10.47 -36.13 -13.02
CA THR A 132 -11.75 -35.96 -13.73
C THR A 132 -12.19 -37.22 -14.47
N LEU A 133 -11.26 -38.17 -14.68
CA LEU A 133 -11.42 -39.34 -15.55
C LEU A 133 -11.68 -38.98 -17.03
N GLU A 134 -11.44 -37.72 -17.41
CA GLU A 134 -11.51 -37.28 -18.80
C GLU A 134 -10.18 -37.54 -19.51
N PRO A 135 -10.16 -38.21 -20.68
CA PRO A 135 -8.94 -38.44 -21.43
C PRO A 135 -8.48 -37.17 -22.15
N PHE A 136 -7.18 -37.11 -22.46
CA PHE A 136 -6.61 -36.13 -23.37
C PHE A 136 -5.72 -36.86 -24.39
N ALA A 137 -5.45 -36.20 -25.53
CA ALA A 137 -4.60 -36.72 -26.58
C ALA A 137 -3.36 -35.84 -26.76
N VAL A 138 -2.28 -36.46 -27.25
CA VAL A 138 -1.05 -35.76 -27.62
C VAL A 138 -0.69 -36.16 -29.05
N ALA A 139 -0.40 -35.18 -29.89
CA ALA A 139 0.10 -35.38 -31.25
C ALA A 139 1.50 -34.77 -31.37
N MET A 140 2.40 -35.51 -32.02
CA MET A 140 3.71 -35.00 -32.42
C MET A 140 3.71 -34.83 -33.93
N LEU A 141 4.15 -33.67 -34.41
CA LEU A 141 4.17 -33.31 -35.82
C LEU A 141 5.60 -32.94 -36.23
N ASP A 142 5.97 -33.30 -37.45
CA ASP A 142 7.21 -32.90 -38.09
C ASP A 142 6.92 -32.31 -39.48
N LEU A 143 7.78 -31.43 -39.98
CA LEU A 143 7.63 -30.83 -41.30
C LEU A 143 8.39 -31.65 -42.35
N ASP A 144 7.64 -32.36 -43.19
CA ASP A 144 8.21 -33.15 -44.27
C ASP A 144 9.02 -32.28 -45.24
N GLY A 145 10.22 -32.74 -45.60
CA GLY A 145 11.09 -32.05 -46.57
C GLY A 145 11.67 -30.72 -46.08
N PHE A 146 11.58 -30.40 -44.78
CA PHE A 146 12.07 -29.13 -44.24
C PHE A 146 13.57 -28.90 -44.50
N LYS A 147 14.38 -29.96 -44.49
CA LYS A 147 15.80 -29.88 -44.84
C LYS A 147 16.02 -29.38 -46.26
N THR A 148 15.24 -29.86 -47.22
CA THR A 148 15.31 -29.42 -48.63
C THR A 148 15.03 -27.93 -48.75
N VAL A 149 14.06 -27.41 -47.99
CA VAL A 149 13.76 -25.97 -47.97
C VAL A 149 14.97 -25.16 -47.48
N ASN A 150 15.61 -25.61 -46.39
CA ASN A 150 16.82 -24.96 -45.89
C ASN A 150 17.97 -25.02 -46.90
N ASP A 151 18.16 -26.16 -47.56
CA ASP A 151 19.26 -26.39 -48.49
C ASP A 151 19.08 -25.57 -49.80
N ASP A 152 17.85 -25.46 -50.31
CA ASP A 152 17.54 -24.77 -51.57
C ASP A 152 17.33 -23.25 -51.41
N TYR A 153 16.75 -22.81 -50.29
CA TYR A 153 16.32 -21.41 -50.08
C TYR A 153 17.00 -20.73 -48.88
N GLY A 154 17.85 -21.46 -48.15
CA GLY A 154 18.56 -20.95 -46.99
C GLY A 154 17.75 -20.98 -45.69
N HIS A 155 18.46 -20.81 -44.57
CA HIS A 155 17.86 -20.90 -43.23
C HIS A 155 16.82 -19.82 -42.93
N GLU A 156 16.96 -18.60 -43.46
CA GLU A 156 15.96 -17.55 -43.26
C GLU A 156 14.60 -17.93 -43.88
N ALA A 157 14.61 -18.63 -45.02
CA ALA A 157 13.40 -19.16 -45.63
C ALA A 157 12.80 -20.30 -44.80
N GLY A 158 13.63 -21.20 -44.26
CA GLY A 158 13.19 -22.23 -43.33
C GLY A 158 12.57 -21.65 -42.06
N ASP A 159 13.17 -20.60 -41.50
CA ASP A 159 12.64 -19.89 -40.33
C ASP A 159 11.27 -19.27 -40.62
N ALA A 160 11.11 -18.67 -41.80
CA ALA A 160 9.83 -18.15 -42.25
C ALA A 160 8.76 -19.25 -42.39
N VAL A 161 9.14 -20.43 -42.91
CA VAL A 161 8.28 -21.61 -43.01
C VAL A 161 7.86 -22.11 -41.62
N LEU A 162 8.80 -22.24 -40.67
CA LEU A 162 8.50 -22.63 -39.30
C LEU A 162 7.54 -21.66 -38.62
N ALA A 163 7.81 -20.35 -38.75
CA ALA A 163 6.95 -19.32 -38.19
C ALA A 163 5.54 -19.36 -38.80
N GLN A 164 5.42 -19.62 -40.11
CA GLN A 164 4.13 -19.73 -40.78
C GLN A 164 3.39 -21.01 -40.38
N ALA A 165 4.07 -22.16 -40.31
CA ALA A 165 3.48 -23.42 -39.86
C ALA A 165 2.92 -23.29 -38.43
N ALA A 166 3.69 -22.67 -37.52
CA ALA A 166 3.26 -22.39 -36.16
C ALA A 166 1.99 -21.52 -36.10
N ARG A 167 1.92 -20.46 -36.91
CA ARG A 167 0.72 -19.60 -37.01
C ARG A 167 -0.48 -20.38 -37.52
N THR A 168 -0.30 -21.18 -38.58
CA THR A 168 -1.37 -21.99 -39.16
C THR A 168 -1.91 -23.01 -38.16
N LEU A 169 -1.02 -23.75 -37.47
CA LEU A 169 -1.42 -24.72 -36.45
C LEU A 169 -2.21 -24.03 -35.32
N LYS A 170 -1.69 -22.92 -34.78
CA LYS A 170 -2.35 -22.19 -33.69
C LYS A 170 -3.74 -21.68 -34.09
N ALA A 171 -3.95 -21.28 -35.34
CA ALA A 171 -5.24 -20.79 -35.81
C ALA A 171 -6.32 -21.88 -35.97
N GLN A 172 -5.92 -23.16 -36.02
CA GLN A 172 -6.84 -24.31 -36.19
C GLN A 172 -7.18 -24.99 -34.86
N LEU A 173 -6.53 -24.59 -33.78
CA LEU A 173 -6.70 -25.19 -32.46
C LEU A 173 -7.81 -24.50 -31.66
N ARG A 174 -8.44 -25.25 -30.76
CA ARG A 174 -9.44 -24.73 -29.83
C ARG A 174 -8.75 -23.95 -28.72
N ASP A 175 -9.50 -23.14 -27.99
CA ASP A 175 -8.97 -22.31 -26.90
C ASP A 175 -8.26 -23.12 -25.78
N ASN A 176 -8.69 -24.37 -25.57
CA ASN A 176 -8.12 -25.24 -24.54
C ASN A 176 -6.94 -26.10 -25.04
N ASP A 177 -6.66 -26.11 -26.35
CA ASP A 177 -5.59 -26.92 -26.91
C ASP A 177 -4.25 -26.19 -26.76
N VAL A 178 -3.19 -26.94 -26.45
CA VAL A 178 -1.83 -26.40 -26.33
C VAL A 178 -0.96 -26.95 -27.44
N CYS A 179 -0.41 -26.05 -28.27
CA CYS A 179 0.60 -26.39 -29.27
C CYS A 179 1.91 -25.71 -28.91
N GLY A 180 3.02 -26.43 -29.06
CA GLY A 180 4.35 -25.95 -28.73
C GLY A 180 5.41 -26.53 -29.64
N ARG A 181 6.57 -25.88 -29.69
CA ARG A 181 7.75 -26.38 -30.41
C ARG A 181 8.53 -27.34 -29.51
N TRP A 182 8.54 -28.62 -29.88
CA TRP A 182 9.23 -29.67 -29.14
C TRP A 182 10.72 -29.78 -29.49
N GLY A 183 11.04 -29.67 -30.79
CA GLY A 183 12.39 -29.83 -31.33
C GLY A 183 12.90 -28.57 -32.03
N GLY A 184 14.23 -28.42 -32.00
CA GLY A 184 14.98 -27.48 -32.84
C GLY A 184 15.27 -28.14 -34.17
#